data_AF-A0A6M4G0X5-F1
#
_entry.id   AF-A0A6M4G0X5-F1
#
_cell.length_a   1.000
_cell.length_b   1.000
_cell.length_c   1.000
_cell.angle_alpha   90.00
_cell.angle_beta   90.00
_cell.angle_gamma   90.00
#
_symmetry.space_group_name_H-M   'P 1'
#
loop_
_entity.id
_entity.type
_entity.pdbx_description
1 polymer ?
#
loop_
_entity_poly.entity_id
_entity_poly.type
_entity_poly.pdbx_seq_one_letter_code
_entity_poly.pdbx_strand_id
1 'polypeptide(L)'
;MAYAVDFAGSNFTFKAPEGREDVSDLHTFRQRGGPCNVSCWQLSPEEIEEVSRTGRIYLSVMSGALFYPVFLGSESRVRSVVVDYGPVWERG
;
A
#
# COMPACT_ATOMS: atom_id res chain seq x y z
N MET A 1 -1.68 -5.97 13.94
CA MET A 1 -1.10 -4.90 13.10
C MET A 1 -0.70 -5.44 11.74
N ALA A 2 -0.94 -4.67 10.69
CA ALA A 2 -0.49 -4.98 9.34
C ALA A 2 0.98 -4.60 9.14
N TYR A 3 1.69 -5.30 8.26
CA TYR A 3 3.05 -4.96 7.86
C TYR A 3 3.15 -4.84 6.34
N ALA A 4 3.95 -3.88 5.88
CA ALA A 4 4.26 -3.72 4.46
C ALA A 4 5.05 -4.94 3.98
N VAL A 5 4.65 -5.50 2.84
CA VAL A 5 5.32 -6.66 2.25
C VAL A 5 5.91 -6.29 0.90
N ASP A 6 7.10 -6.81 0.64
CA ASP A 6 7.65 -6.81 -0.70
C ASP A 6 6.80 -7.72 -1.59
N PHE A 7 6.37 -7.21 -2.73
CA PHE A 7 5.56 -7.94 -3.70
C PHE A 7 6.26 -7.91 -5.04
N ALA A 8 6.05 -8.94 -5.88
CA ALA A 8 6.81 -9.15 -7.12
C ALA A 8 6.86 -7.93 -8.06
N GLY A 9 5.83 -7.08 -8.00
CA GLY A 9 5.72 -5.87 -8.80
C GLY A 9 6.30 -4.59 -8.20
N SER A 10 6.85 -4.63 -6.99
CA SER A 10 7.46 -3.46 -6.36
C SER A 10 8.71 -3.04 -7.15
N ASN A 11 8.97 -1.74 -7.26
CA ASN A 11 10.11 -1.21 -8.03
C ASN A 11 10.85 -0.08 -7.30
N PHE A 12 10.46 0.21 -6.06
CA PHE A 12 11.01 1.26 -5.23
C PHE A 12 10.77 0.95 -3.74
N THR A 13 11.62 1.46 -2.88
CA THR A 13 11.45 1.36 -1.43
C THR A 13 11.61 2.74 -0.80
N PHE A 14 10.59 3.22 -0.10
CA PHE A 14 10.78 4.32 0.84
C PHE A 14 11.46 3.75 2.08
N LYS A 15 12.65 4.24 2.39
CA LYS A 15 13.42 3.78 3.55
C LYS A 15 12.92 4.42 4.84
N ALA A 16 12.82 3.61 5.89
CA ALA A 16 12.58 4.12 7.23
C ALA A 16 13.71 5.11 7.62
N PRO A 17 13.39 6.19 8.34
CA PRO A 17 14.41 7.07 8.90
C PRO A 17 15.30 6.32 9.89
N GLU A 18 16.59 6.67 9.94
CA GLU A 18 17.52 6.08 10.91
C GLU A 18 17.07 6.38 12.35
N GLY A 19 17.25 5.40 13.25
CA GLY A 19 16.93 5.52 14.68
C GLY A 19 15.43 5.48 15.01
N ARG A 20 14.55 5.16 14.06
CA ARG A 20 13.11 4.99 14.27
C ARG A 20 12.72 3.52 14.18
N GLU A 21 12.48 2.88 15.31
CA GLU A 21 12.07 1.47 15.40
C GLU A 21 10.57 1.26 15.11
N ASP A 22 9.77 2.31 15.23
CA ASP A 22 8.33 2.30 14.99
C ASP A 22 7.95 2.46 13.50
N VAL A 23 8.93 2.73 12.63
CA VAL A 23 8.73 2.94 11.20
C VAL A 23 9.50 1.89 10.42
N SER A 24 8.82 1.20 9.51
CA SER A 24 9.42 0.19 8.62
C SER A 24 9.58 0.71 7.19
N ASP A 25 10.48 0.07 6.44
CA ASP A 25 10.59 0.27 4.99
C ASP A 25 9.26 0.00 4.29
N LEU A 26 8.97 0.75 3.23
CA LEU A 26 7.74 0.61 2.44
C LEU A 26 8.06 0.22 0.99
N HIS A 27 7.89 -1.07 0.69
CA HIS A 27 7.99 -1.62 -0.66
C HIS A 27 6.83 -1.11 -1.52
N THR A 28 7.17 -0.47 -2.63
CA THR A 28 6.22 0.33 -3.41
C THR A 28 6.44 0.12 -4.91
N PHE A 29 5.35 -0.08 -5.65
CA PHE A 29 5.35 0.21 -7.07
C PHE A 29 5.14 1.71 -7.27
N ARG A 30 6.12 2.38 -7.87
CA ARG A 30 6.02 3.75 -8.34
C ARG A 30 5.79 3.73 -9.85
N GLN A 31 4.65 4.28 -10.25
CA GLN A 31 4.32 4.41 -11.66
C GLN A 31 5.27 5.43 -12.32
N ARG A 32 5.97 5.01 -13.37
CA ARG A 32 6.90 5.89 -14.10
C ARG A 32 6.11 6.99 -14.81
N GLY A 33 6.33 8.24 -14.41
CA GLY A 33 5.66 9.41 -15.00
C GLY A 33 4.18 9.53 -14.68
N GLY A 34 3.64 8.70 -13.78
CA GLY A 34 2.24 8.71 -13.37
C GLY A 34 2.05 9.04 -11.88
N PRO A 35 0.81 9.26 -11.43
CA PRO A 35 0.52 9.69 -10.07
C PRO A 35 0.49 8.54 -9.04
N CYS A 36 0.49 7.29 -9.48
CA CYS A 36 0.18 6.16 -8.61
C CYS A 36 1.42 5.62 -7.87
N ASN A 37 1.28 5.47 -6.55
CA ASN A 37 2.18 4.70 -5.68
C ASN A 37 1.36 3.61 -5.01
N VAL A 38 1.80 2.35 -5.11
CA VAL A 38 1.07 1.21 -4.56
C VAL A 38 1.96 0.40 -3.63
N SER A 39 1.51 0.20 -2.39
CA SER A 39 2.13 -0.70 -1.41
C SER A 39 1.18 -1.86 -1.11
N CYS A 40 1.75 -3.01 -0.75
CA CYS A 40 1.01 -4.19 -0.33
C CYS A 40 1.19 -4.39 1.18
N TRP A 41 0.11 -4.76 1.86
CA TRP A 41 0.10 -4.94 3.30
C TRP A 41 -0.46 -6.32 3.65
N GLN A 42 0.23 -7.03 4.52
CA GLN A 42 -0.25 -8.28 5.08
C GLN A 42 -0.82 -8.03 6.48
N LEU A 43 -2.09 -8.39 6.66
CA LEU A 43 -2.76 -8.34 7.96
C LEU A 43 -2.28 -9.52 8.82
N SER A 44 -2.11 -9.29 10.13
CA SER A 44 -1.92 -10.38 11.09
C SER A 44 -3.21 -11.21 11.24
N PRO A 45 -3.16 -12.44 11.76
CA PRO A 45 -4.35 -13.26 11.97
C PRO A 45 -5.46 -12.54 12.75
N GLU A 46 -5.08 -11.77 13.78
CA GLU A 46 -6.00 -11.02 14.63
C GLU A 46 -6.68 -9.87 13.85
N GLU A 47 -5.93 -9.17 12.99
CA GLU A 47 -6.48 -8.13 12.12
C GLU A 47 -7.41 -8.72 11.05
N ILE A 48 -7.06 -9.89 10.50
CA ILE A 48 -7.94 -10.61 9.56
C ILE A 48 -9.27 -10.93 10.24
N GLU A 49 -9.24 -11.42 11.47
CA GLU A 49 -10.45 -11.70 12.25
C GLU A 49 -11.29 -10.43 12.46
N GLU A 50 -10.66 -9.32 12.86
CA GLU A 50 -11.35 -8.05 13.06
C GLU A 50 -11.96 -7.48 11.76
N VAL A 51 -11.20 -7.47 10.67
CA VAL A 51 -11.69 -7.03 9.36
C VAL A 51 -12.81 -7.95 8.86
N SER A 52 -12.70 -9.26 9.06
CA SER A 52 -13.75 -10.22 8.69
C SER A 52 -15.02 -10.00 9.50
N ARG A 53 -14.90 -9.72 10.80
CA ARG A 53 -16.04 -9.48 11.69
C ARG A 53 -16.73 -8.15 11.43
N THR A 54 -15.98 -7.11 11.09
CA THR A 54 -16.50 -5.73 10.98
C THR A 54 -16.74 -5.27 9.55
N GLY A 55 -16.07 -5.88 8.58
CA GLY A 55 -16.03 -5.42 7.18
C GLY A 55 -15.36 -4.07 7.00
N ARG A 56 -14.59 -3.59 7.99
CA ARG A 56 -14.03 -2.23 8.01
C ARG A 56 -12.52 -2.27 7.96
N ILE A 57 -11.95 -1.33 7.21
CA ILE A 57 -10.51 -1.04 7.17
C ILE A 57 -10.37 0.44 7.47
N TYR A 58 -9.45 0.78 8.38
CA TYR A 58 -9.13 2.15 8.73
C TYR A 58 -7.78 2.52 8.12
N LEU A 59 -7.74 3.63 7.38
CA LEU A 59 -6.52 4.17 6.77
C LEU A 59 -6.21 5.51 7.42
N SER A 60 -4.97 5.67 7.88
CA SER A 60 -4.45 6.96 8.33
C SER A 60 -3.40 7.47 7.35
N VAL A 61 -3.57 8.71 6.88
CA VAL A 61 -2.55 9.46 6.14
C VAL A 61 -2.11 10.60 7.05
N MET A 62 -0.89 10.49 7.60
CA MET A 62 -0.36 11.41 8.63
C MET A 62 0.18 12.72 8.01
N SER A 63 -0.61 13.36 7.15
CA SER A 63 -0.24 14.61 6.47
C SER A 63 -0.89 15.86 7.09
N GLY A 64 -1.85 15.68 8.02
CA GLY A 64 -2.52 16.74 8.79
C GLY A 64 -3.48 17.65 8.01
N ALA A 65 -3.12 18.08 6.80
CA ALA A 65 -3.89 19.04 6.00
C ALA A 65 -4.00 18.67 4.51
N LEU A 66 -3.15 17.77 4.00
CA LEU A 66 -3.10 17.40 2.59
C LEU A 66 -3.53 15.94 2.40
N PHE A 67 -4.74 15.71 1.92
CA PHE A 67 -5.21 14.35 1.67
C PHE A 67 -5.05 13.98 0.20
N TYR A 68 -4.10 13.10 -0.10
CA TYR A 68 -3.97 12.54 -1.45
C TYR A 68 -5.09 11.52 -1.70
N PRO A 69 -5.63 11.40 -2.93
CA PRO A 69 -6.59 10.35 -3.24
C PRO A 69 -5.99 8.97 -2.95
N VAL A 70 -6.75 8.13 -2.24
CA VAL A 70 -6.34 6.75 -1.94
C VAL A 70 -7.41 5.78 -2.40
N PHE A 71 -6.95 4.72 -3.07
CA PHE A 71 -7.78 3.58 -3.42
C PHE A 71 -7.29 2.34 -2.66
N LEU A 72 -8.19 1.71 -1.91
CA LEU A 72 -7.93 0.50 -1.13
C LEU A 72 -8.70 -0.66 -1.76
N GLY A 73 -8.03 -1.80 -1.95
CA GLY A 73 -8.68 -2.99 -2.49
C GLY A 73 -7.71 -4.16 -2.63
N SER A 74 -8.25 -5.29 -3.11
CA SER A 74 -7.42 -6.41 -3.54
C SER A 74 -6.47 -5.98 -4.64
N GLU A 75 -5.35 -6.68 -4.80
CA GLU A 75 -4.37 -6.42 -5.86
C GLU A 75 -5.06 -6.30 -7.24
N SER A 76 -5.97 -7.23 -7.57
CA SER A 76 -6.74 -7.20 -8.82
C SER A 76 -7.55 -5.91 -9.02
N ARG A 77 -8.19 -5.40 -7.97
CA ARG A 77 -8.99 -4.16 -8.03
C ARG A 77 -8.11 -2.91 -8.08
N VAL A 78 -7.01 -2.89 -7.33
CA VAL A 78 -6.07 -1.76 -7.38
C VAL A 78 -5.49 -1.68 -8.80
N ARG A 79 -5.08 -2.80 -9.39
CA ARG A 79 -4.58 -2.85 -10.77
C ARG A 79 -5.60 -2.35 -11.78
N SER A 80 -6.85 -2.76 -11.67
CA SER A 80 -7.90 -2.32 -12.61
C SER A 80 -8.19 -0.82 -12.54
N VAL A 81 -7.86 -0.16 -11.43
CA VAL A 81 -7.98 1.30 -11.29
C VAL A 81 -6.70 2.00 -11.76
N VAL A 82 -5.53 1.50 -11.34
CA VAL A 82 -4.24 2.14 -11.64
C VAL A 82 -3.93 2.13 -13.13
N VAL A 83 -4.42 1.13 -13.89
CA VAL A 83 -4.22 1.04 -15.35
C VAL A 83 -4.77 2.24 -16.11
N ASP A 84 -5.83 2.89 -15.58
CA ASP A 84 -6.42 4.09 -16.19
C ASP A 84 -5.48 5.31 -16.11
N TYR A 85 -4.49 5.26 -15.21
CA TYR A 85 -3.50 6.33 -15.00
C TYR A 85 -2.13 6.02 -15.63
N GLY A 86 -1.96 4.84 -16.22
CA GLY A 86 -0.73 4.42 -16.90
C GLY A 86 -0.37 2.95 -16.66
N PRO A 87 0.87 2.54 -16.98
CA PRO A 87 1.32 1.17 -16.80
C PRO A 87 1.21 0.70 -15.34
N VAL A 88 0.88 -0.57 -15.16
CA VAL A 88 0.85 -1.27 -13.87
C VAL A 88 2.05 -2.20 -13.75
N TRP A 89 2.34 -2.68 -12.54
CA TRP A 89 3.41 -3.64 -12.30
C TRP A 89 3.20 -4.96 -13.07
N GLU A 90 4.25 -5.71 -13.32
CA GLU A 90 4.12 -7.08 -13.84
C GLU A 90 3.75 -8.04 -12.72
N ARG A 91 3.06 -9.12 -13.07
CA ARG A 91 2.87 -10.26 -12.18
C ARG A 91 3.96 -11.27 -12.50
N GLY A 92 4.68 -11.71 -11.48
CA GLY A 92 5.58 -12.86 -11.57
C GLY A 92 4.81 -14.16 -11.81
#